data_AF-A0A8K0D9Q4-F1
#
_entry.id   AF-A0A8K0D9Q4-F1
#
_cell.length_a   1.000
_cell.length_b   1.000
_cell.length_c   1.000
_cell.angle_alpha   90.00
_cell.angle_beta   90.00
_cell.angle_gamma   90.00
#
_symmetry.space_group_name_H-M   'P 1'
#
loop_
_entity.id
_entity.type
_entity.pdbx_description
1 polymer ?
#
loop_
_entity_poly.entity_id
_entity_poly.type
_entity_poly.pdbx_seq_one_letter_code
_entity_poly.pdbx_strand_id
1 'polypeptide(L)'
;MSSYTFGQKAFTPVPPDKGSFPLDHEGLCKKLMIKYMTCLRTNDNDNSFCREEARDYLACRMDNNLMTREDWSKLGMVNLLIGCTGSVATIKLPVLIRDLLEQNSFNVEIQVITTERARHFFTKEELPENVVLYTDEDEWKTWTKRGDPIIHIDLGKWADIFVIAPLDANTLAKIANGICDNLLTCTARAWDVKKPLLFCPAMNTRMYEHPLTFQQISILQSWGYKLVPVIEKTLMCGETGAGAMAEVATIVEYLKTCISTLNE
;
A
#
# COMPACT_ATOMS: atom_id res chain seq x y z
N MET A 1 56.32 -17.07 35.78
CA MET A 1 55.00 -17.44 35.24
C MET A 1 54.08 -16.24 35.42
N SER A 2 53.67 -15.70 34.30
CA SER A 2 52.77 -14.56 34.14
C SER A 2 51.32 -14.97 34.37
N SER A 3 50.56 -14.15 35.08
CA SER A 3 49.12 -14.01 34.82
C SER A 3 48.67 -12.64 35.34
N TYR A 4 48.72 -11.64 34.46
CA TYR A 4 48.01 -10.38 34.64
C TYR A 4 46.51 -10.66 34.53
N THR A 5 45.79 -10.48 35.62
CA THR A 5 44.32 -10.43 35.63
C THR A 5 43.89 -9.15 34.92
N PHE A 6 43.51 -9.28 33.65
CA PHE A 6 42.80 -8.22 32.93
C PHE A 6 41.47 -7.98 33.63
N GLY A 7 41.31 -6.78 34.20
CA GLY A 7 40.02 -6.32 34.73
C GLY A 7 38.96 -6.42 33.65
N GLN A 8 37.84 -7.07 33.98
CA GLN A 8 36.65 -7.09 33.14
C GLN A 8 36.17 -5.65 33.00
N LYS A 9 36.44 -5.02 31.84
CA LYS A 9 35.79 -3.75 31.49
C LYS A 9 34.29 -4.00 31.40
N ALA A 10 33.53 -3.30 32.23
CA ALA A 10 32.08 -3.23 32.07
C ALA A 10 31.79 -2.64 30.68
N PHE A 11 31.15 -3.42 29.82
CA PHE A 11 30.66 -2.96 28.54
C PHE A 11 29.43 -2.10 28.78
N THR A 12 29.61 -0.78 28.78
CA THR A 12 28.51 0.18 28.69
C THR A 12 28.26 0.45 27.21
N PRO A 13 27.17 -0.09 26.62
CA PRO A 13 26.85 0.19 25.22
C PRO A 13 26.62 1.69 25.05
N VAL A 14 27.33 2.30 24.10
CA VAL A 14 27.11 3.70 23.71
C VAL A 14 26.27 3.67 22.44
N PRO A 15 25.05 4.22 22.43
CA PRO A 15 24.25 4.29 21.21
C PRO A 15 24.92 5.20 20.15
N PRO A 16 24.83 4.88 18.84
CA PRO A 16 24.09 3.77 18.25
C PRO A 16 24.98 2.83 17.42
N ASP A 17 25.05 1.56 17.81
CA ASP A 17 25.51 0.43 16.98
C ASP A 17 24.63 0.17 15.71
N LYS A 18 23.87 1.17 15.25
CA LYS A 18 23.02 1.14 14.04
C LYS A 18 22.96 2.48 13.29
N GLY A 19 24.06 3.24 13.22
CA GLY A 19 24.08 4.40 12.33
C GLY A 19 25.43 5.07 12.22
N SER A 20 26.15 4.85 11.11
CA SER A 20 27.14 5.79 10.53
C SER A 20 28.03 5.22 9.40
N PHE A 21 27.72 4.10 8.75
CA PHE A 21 28.55 3.61 7.63
C PHE A 21 27.71 3.10 6.47
N PRO A 22 27.95 3.55 5.20
CA PRO A 22 28.91 4.57 4.73
C PRO A 22 28.57 6.04 5.05
N LEU A 23 29.60 6.87 5.18
CA LEU A 23 29.47 8.33 5.28
C LEU A 23 29.29 8.92 3.88
N ASP A 24 28.40 9.90 3.75
CA ASP A 24 28.17 10.67 2.52
C ASP A 24 29.32 11.65 2.26
N HIS A 25 30.50 11.13 1.90
CA HIS A 25 31.71 11.93 1.68
C HIS A 25 31.56 12.95 0.54
N GLU A 26 30.82 12.59 -0.50
CA GLU A 26 30.57 13.43 -1.67
C GLU A 26 29.39 14.40 -1.45
N GLY A 27 28.65 14.24 -0.36
CA GLY A 27 27.53 15.11 -0.01
C GLY A 27 26.32 14.95 -0.94
N LEU A 28 26.14 13.78 -1.56
CA LEU A 28 25.07 13.47 -2.51
C LEU A 28 23.69 13.69 -1.89
N CYS A 29 23.52 13.29 -0.63
CA CYS A 29 22.28 13.40 0.12
C CYS A 29 22.29 14.59 1.10
N LYS A 30 23.33 15.42 1.10
CA LYS A 30 23.51 16.54 2.04
C LYS A 30 22.34 17.53 2.00
N LYS A 31 21.79 17.82 0.82
CA LYS A 31 20.64 18.73 0.66
C LYS A 31 19.41 18.20 1.40
N LEU A 32 19.12 16.90 1.26
CA LEU A 32 17.98 16.24 1.89
C LEU A 32 18.21 16.09 3.40
N MET A 33 19.44 15.79 3.80
CA MET A 33 19.86 15.78 5.21
C MET A 33 19.58 17.13 5.88
N ILE A 34 19.96 18.24 5.25
CA ILE A 34 19.73 19.59 5.80
C ILE A 34 18.22 19.86 5.93
N LYS A 35 17.41 19.49 4.94
CA LYS A 35 15.94 19.62 5.02
C LYS A 35 15.38 18.85 6.21
N TYR A 36 15.73 17.57 6.34
CA TYR A 36 15.29 16.72 7.46
C TYR A 36 15.70 17.30 8.81
N MET A 37 16.96 17.69 8.97
CA MET A 37 17.46 18.30 10.21
C MET A 37 16.78 19.65 10.52
N THR A 38 16.40 20.41 9.49
CA THR A 38 15.66 21.67 9.65
C THR A 38 14.24 21.40 10.13
N CYS A 39 13.56 20.40 9.55
CA CYS A 39 12.25 19.98 10.00
C CYS A 39 12.29 19.55 11.48
N LEU A 40 13.23 18.67 11.86
CA LEU A 40 13.36 18.21 13.24
C LEU A 40 13.54 19.37 14.21
N ARG A 41 14.41 20.34 13.88
CA ARG A 41 14.62 21.53 14.72
C ARG A 41 13.37 22.40 14.86
N THR A 42 12.52 22.42 13.84
CA THR A 42 11.29 23.23 13.84
C THR A 42 10.18 22.56 14.65
N ASN A 43 10.21 21.24 14.78
CA ASN A 43 9.20 20.43 15.47
C ASN A 43 9.75 19.76 16.75
N ASP A 44 10.62 20.45 17.51
CA ASP A 44 11.15 19.98 18.81
C ASP A 44 11.81 18.59 18.81
N ASN A 45 12.46 18.22 17.70
CA ASN A 45 13.04 16.90 17.41
C ASN A 45 12.01 15.74 17.35
N ASP A 46 10.74 16.04 17.16
CA ASP A 46 9.73 15.03 16.89
C ASP A 46 9.82 14.55 15.44
N ASN A 47 10.18 13.28 15.27
CA ASN A 47 10.30 12.66 13.95
C ASN A 47 8.95 12.39 13.29
N SER A 48 7.83 12.36 14.02
CA SER A 48 6.52 12.08 13.41
C SER A 48 6.10 13.14 12.39
N PHE A 49 6.49 14.39 12.62
CA PHE A 49 6.19 15.52 11.73
C PHE A 49 7.16 15.64 10.56
N CYS A 50 8.28 14.92 10.60
CA CYS A 50 9.37 15.03 9.62
C CYS A 50 9.60 13.73 8.85
N ARG A 51 8.58 12.85 8.81
CA ARG A 51 8.69 11.54 8.17
C ARG A 51 8.90 11.64 6.67
N GLU A 52 8.34 12.67 6.02
CA GLU A 52 8.54 12.91 4.58
C GLU A 52 10.01 13.26 4.28
N GLU A 53 10.58 14.23 5.01
CA GLU A 53 11.98 14.60 4.85
C GLU A 53 12.93 13.48 5.29
N ALA A 54 12.55 12.72 6.33
CA ALA A 54 13.27 11.53 6.75
C ALA A 54 13.28 10.49 5.64
N ARG A 55 12.13 10.23 5.01
CA ARG A 55 11.99 9.30 3.89
C ARG A 55 12.89 9.72 2.74
N ASP A 56 12.79 10.96 2.27
CA ASP A 56 13.58 11.44 1.14
C ASP A 56 15.08 11.33 1.41
N TYR A 57 15.51 11.70 2.62
CA TYR A 57 16.90 11.57 3.04
C TYR A 57 17.37 10.11 3.07
N LEU A 58 16.59 9.22 3.68
CA LEU A 58 16.93 7.80 3.77
C LEU A 58 16.85 7.11 2.40
N ALA A 59 15.93 7.50 1.53
CA ALA A 59 15.80 7.00 0.16
C ALA A 59 17.07 7.29 -0.63
N CYS A 60 17.51 8.54 -0.61
CA CYS A 60 18.76 8.94 -1.23
C CYS A 60 19.95 8.13 -0.71
N ARG A 61 20.01 7.88 0.61
CA ARG A 61 21.09 7.06 1.18
C ARG A 61 21.03 5.61 0.71
N MET A 62 19.84 5.02 0.63
CA MET A 62 19.65 3.66 0.14
C MET A 62 20.02 3.53 -1.35
N ASP A 63 19.62 4.50 -2.17
CA ASP A 63 19.90 4.49 -3.60
C ASP A 63 21.39 4.70 -3.94
N ASN A 64 22.11 5.44 -3.09
CA ASN A 64 23.55 5.67 -3.23
C ASN A 64 24.41 4.68 -2.44
N ASN A 65 23.83 3.57 -1.96
CA ASN A 65 24.53 2.55 -1.15
C ASN A 65 25.21 3.12 0.12
N LEU A 66 24.72 4.25 0.63
CA LEU A 66 25.17 4.90 1.87
C LEU A 66 24.46 4.34 3.12
N MET A 67 23.58 3.36 2.93
CA MET A 67 22.99 2.51 3.96
C MET A 67 22.43 1.23 3.31
N THR A 68 22.22 0.19 4.13
CA THR A 68 21.47 -1.00 3.71
C THR A 68 20.02 -0.62 3.39
N ARG A 69 19.43 -1.23 2.36
CA ARG A 69 18.01 -1.05 2.06
C ARG A 69 17.17 -1.59 3.23
N GLU A 70 16.27 -0.77 3.74
CA GLU A 70 15.32 -1.11 4.80
C GLU A 70 13.89 -0.81 4.34
N ASP A 71 12.92 -1.57 4.85
CA ASP A 71 11.51 -1.35 4.57
C ASP A 71 10.99 -0.10 5.26
N TRP A 72 10.20 0.69 4.53
CA TRP A 72 9.59 1.93 5.03
C TRP A 72 8.64 1.73 6.22
N SER A 73 8.11 0.52 6.39
CA SER A 73 7.29 0.14 7.53
C SER A 73 7.99 0.35 8.87
N LYS A 74 9.31 0.14 8.93
CA LYS A 74 10.12 0.39 10.14
C LYS A 74 10.29 1.87 10.47
N LEU A 75 10.02 2.75 9.51
CA LEU A 75 10.05 4.21 9.68
C LEU A 75 8.66 4.77 10.01
N GLY A 76 7.68 3.89 10.27
CA GLY A 76 6.30 4.26 10.57
C GLY A 76 5.53 4.71 9.33
N MET A 77 5.96 4.30 8.14
CA MET A 77 5.13 4.42 6.93
C MET A 77 4.22 3.20 6.80
N VAL A 78 3.02 3.40 6.30
CA VAL A 78 2.07 2.31 6.05
C VAL A 78 2.09 1.96 4.57
N ASN A 79 2.32 0.70 4.26
CA ASN A 79 2.33 0.22 2.90
C ASN A 79 0.89 -0.11 2.47
N LEU A 80 0.36 0.67 1.54
CA LEU A 80 -0.99 0.53 1.02
C LEU A 80 -0.95 -0.06 -0.39
N LEU A 81 -1.54 -1.25 -0.52
CA LEU A 81 -1.78 -1.88 -1.81
C LEU A 81 -3.18 -1.54 -2.30
N ILE A 82 -3.29 -1.06 -3.54
CA ILE A 82 -4.57 -0.74 -4.18
C ILE A 82 -4.81 -1.68 -5.36
N GLY A 83 -5.85 -2.50 -5.30
CA GLY A 83 -6.31 -3.32 -6.41
C GLY A 83 -7.43 -2.62 -7.18
N CYS A 84 -7.35 -2.59 -8.51
CA CYS A 84 -8.41 -2.06 -9.36
C CYS A 84 -8.88 -3.08 -10.41
N THR A 85 -10.21 -3.20 -10.53
CA THR A 85 -10.85 -4.19 -11.41
C THR A 85 -11.61 -3.51 -12.57
N GLY A 86 -12.24 -4.30 -13.44
CA GLY A 86 -12.90 -3.83 -14.66
C GLY A 86 -14.26 -3.17 -14.41
N SER A 87 -14.28 -2.03 -13.72
CA SER A 87 -15.47 -1.19 -13.53
C SER A 87 -15.23 0.23 -14.04
N VAL A 88 -16.28 0.91 -14.49
CA VAL A 88 -16.21 2.33 -14.93
C VAL A 88 -15.71 3.23 -13.79
N ALA A 89 -15.93 2.84 -12.54
CA ALA A 89 -15.46 3.55 -11.37
C ALA A 89 -13.92 3.63 -11.26
N THR A 90 -13.17 2.87 -12.06
CA THR A 90 -11.70 2.93 -12.12
C THR A 90 -11.19 4.31 -12.56
N ILE A 91 -12.01 5.11 -13.25
CA ILE A 91 -11.70 6.52 -13.57
C ILE A 91 -11.44 7.35 -12.28
N LYS A 92 -11.97 6.92 -11.13
CA LYS A 92 -11.72 7.59 -9.84
C LYS A 92 -10.39 7.17 -9.17
N LEU A 93 -9.67 6.20 -9.70
CA LEU A 93 -8.41 5.70 -9.11
C LEU A 93 -7.32 6.79 -9.01
N PRO A 94 -7.04 7.59 -10.06
CA PRO A 94 -6.05 8.67 -9.95
C PRO A 94 -6.44 9.70 -8.89
N VAL A 95 -7.74 10.00 -8.76
CA VAL A 95 -8.28 10.93 -7.76
C VAL A 95 -8.07 10.36 -6.35
N LEU A 96 -8.38 9.08 -6.13
CA LEU A 96 -8.14 8.40 -4.86
C LEU A 96 -6.67 8.46 -4.43
N ILE A 97 -5.76 8.19 -5.36
CA ILE A 97 -4.32 8.20 -5.07
C ILE A 97 -3.84 9.62 -4.75
N ARG A 98 -4.28 10.63 -5.51
CA ARG A 98 -3.93 12.03 -5.23
C ARG A 98 -4.45 12.47 -3.88
N ASP A 99 -5.71 12.19 -3.55
CA ASP A 99 -6.29 12.54 -2.24
C ASP A 99 -5.54 11.86 -1.08
N LEU A 100 -5.08 10.62 -1.26
CA LEU A 100 -4.29 9.91 -0.24
C LEU A 100 -2.90 10.52 -0.04
N LEU A 101 -2.26 10.98 -1.13
CA LEU A 101 -0.93 11.60 -1.08
C LEU A 101 -0.99 13.06 -0.60
N GLU A 102 -1.96 13.85 -1.08
CA GLU A 102 -2.09 15.28 -0.78
C GLU A 102 -2.51 15.57 0.66
N GLN A 103 -3.27 14.67 1.28
CA GLN A 103 -3.76 14.94 2.64
C GLN A 103 -2.65 15.00 3.70
N ASN A 104 -1.38 14.70 3.35
CA ASN A 104 -0.14 14.81 4.17
C ASN A 104 -0.23 14.26 5.61
N SER A 105 -1.34 13.59 5.94
CA SER A 105 -1.68 13.06 7.25
C SER A 105 -1.36 11.57 7.34
N PHE A 106 -1.19 10.93 6.18
CA PHE A 106 -0.88 9.51 6.06
C PHE A 106 0.50 9.39 5.45
N ASN A 107 1.45 8.90 6.25
CA ASN A 107 2.74 8.48 5.73
C ASN A 107 2.54 7.14 5.02
N VAL A 108 1.95 7.17 3.82
CA VAL A 108 1.62 5.96 3.07
C VAL A 108 2.50 5.81 1.84
N GLU A 109 2.95 4.58 1.59
CA GLU A 109 3.53 4.19 0.31
C GLU A 109 2.47 3.42 -0.47
N ILE A 110 2.25 3.80 -1.73
CA ILE A 110 1.17 3.25 -2.55
C ILE A 110 1.74 2.43 -3.69
N GLN A 111 1.30 1.19 -3.79
CA GLN A 111 1.49 0.34 -4.96
C GLN A 111 0.13 -0.11 -5.49
N VAL A 112 0.01 -0.24 -6.81
CA VAL A 112 -1.27 -0.52 -7.47
C VAL A 112 -1.18 -1.82 -8.25
N ILE A 113 -2.17 -2.70 -8.10
CA ILE A 113 -2.39 -3.85 -8.98
C ILE A 113 -3.60 -3.56 -9.86
N THR A 114 -3.45 -3.67 -11.17
CA THR A 114 -4.55 -3.50 -12.12
C THR A 114 -4.83 -4.79 -12.88
N THR A 115 -6.11 -5.13 -13.01
CA THR A 115 -6.53 -6.18 -13.94
C THR A 115 -6.48 -5.68 -15.39
N GLU A 116 -6.33 -6.59 -16.36
CA GLU A 116 -6.36 -6.20 -17.79
C GLU A 116 -7.59 -5.37 -18.17
N ARG A 117 -8.76 -5.67 -17.58
CA ARG A 117 -10.01 -4.98 -17.89
C ARG A 117 -10.06 -3.57 -17.29
N ALA A 118 -9.44 -3.35 -16.13
CA ALA A 118 -9.36 -2.04 -15.50
C ALA A 118 -8.57 -1.03 -16.35
N ARG A 119 -7.57 -1.53 -17.09
CA ARG A 119 -6.69 -0.74 -17.97
C ARG A 119 -7.41 -0.04 -19.13
N HIS A 120 -8.66 -0.39 -19.41
CA HIS A 120 -9.47 0.34 -20.38
C HIS A 120 -9.98 1.70 -19.87
N PHE A 121 -9.93 1.95 -18.56
CA PHE A 121 -10.57 3.11 -17.92
C PHE A 121 -9.58 4.18 -17.43
N PHE A 122 -8.29 3.88 -17.42
CA PHE A 122 -7.24 4.83 -17.02
C PHE A 122 -5.93 4.44 -17.69
N THR A 123 -5.01 5.39 -17.83
CA THR A 123 -3.64 5.12 -18.28
C THR A 123 -2.61 5.38 -17.18
N LYS A 124 -1.40 4.84 -17.34
CA LYS A 124 -0.33 4.98 -16.33
C LYS A 124 0.07 6.44 -16.12
N GLU A 125 -0.05 7.27 -17.16
CA GLU A 125 0.31 8.70 -17.12
C GLU A 125 -0.63 9.53 -16.24
N GLU A 126 -1.82 9.01 -15.92
CA GLU A 126 -2.75 9.69 -15.01
C GLU A 126 -2.32 9.52 -13.53
N LEU A 127 -1.51 8.50 -13.25
CA LEU A 127 -1.00 8.20 -11.91
C LEU A 127 0.26 9.03 -11.59
N PRO A 128 0.48 9.40 -10.32
CA PRO A 128 1.72 10.05 -9.89
C PRO A 128 2.97 9.20 -10.18
N GLU A 129 4.10 9.84 -10.52
CA GLU A 129 5.33 9.15 -10.92
C GLU A 129 5.90 8.20 -9.85
N ASN A 130 5.64 8.50 -8.58
CA ASN A 130 6.12 7.71 -7.44
C ASN A 130 5.29 6.43 -7.18
N VAL A 131 4.21 6.21 -7.93
CA VAL A 131 3.32 5.05 -7.74
C VAL A 131 3.68 3.94 -8.70
N VAL A 132 4.02 2.77 -8.15
CA VAL A 132 4.31 1.58 -8.94
C VAL A 132 3.01 0.90 -9.34
N LEU A 133 2.85 0.65 -10.64
CA LEU A 133 1.71 -0.05 -11.22
C LEU A 133 2.14 -1.45 -11.67
N TYR A 134 1.52 -2.48 -11.10
CA TYR A 134 1.69 -3.88 -11.44
C TYR A 134 0.53 -4.40 -12.26
N THR A 135 0.85 -5.26 -13.22
CA THR A 135 -0.05 -5.94 -14.14
C THR A 135 0.22 -7.44 -14.13
N ASP A 136 -0.72 -8.22 -14.67
CA ASP A 136 -0.57 -9.67 -14.82
C ASP A 136 0.69 -10.06 -15.62
N GLU A 137 1.12 -9.22 -16.56
CA GLU A 137 2.35 -9.46 -17.34
C GLU A 137 3.62 -9.37 -16.49
N ASP A 138 3.64 -8.53 -15.45
CA ASP A 138 4.82 -8.30 -14.64
C ASP A 138 5.18 -9.55 -13.83
N GLU A 139 4.17 -10.29 -13.40
CA GLU A 139 4.32 -11.56 -12.67
C GLU A 139 5.19 -12.56 -13.43
N TRP A 140 4.96 -12.68 -14.74
CA TRP A 140 5.66 -13.64 -15.60
C TRP A 140 6.94 -13.09 -16.22
N LYS A 141 7.09 -11.76 -16.33
CA LYS A 141 8.35 -11.14 -16.77
C LYS A 141 9.44 -11.26 -15.71
N THR A 142 9.06 -11.16 -14.43
CA THR A 142 10.02 -11.21 -13.31
C THR A 142 10.44 -12.63 -12.97
N TRP A 143 9.56 -13.63 -13.14
CA TRP A 143 9.86 -15.02 -12.81
C TRP A 143 10.49 -15.77 -13.99
N THR A 144 11.81 -15.93 -13.99
CA THR A 144 12.54 -16.65 -15.05
C THR A 144 13.17 -17.95 -14.53
N LYS A 145 13.57 -17.98 -13.26
CA LYS A 145 14.26 -19.10 -12.60
C LYS A 145 13.71 -19.35 -11.20
N ARG A 146 13.89 -20.59 -10.71
CA ARG A 146 13.59 -20.94 -9.31
C ARG A 146 14.47 -20.10 -8.39
N GLY A 147 13.83 -19.31 -7.52
CA GLY A 147 14.50 -18.38 -6.61
C GLY A 147 14.23 -16.92 -6.93
N ASP A 148 13.68 -16.61 -8.11
CA ASP A 148 13.23 -15.26 -8.44
C ASP A 148 12.02 -14.86 -7.57
N PRO A 149 11.88 -13.56 -7.26
CA PRO A 149 10.78 -13.05 -6.45
C PRO A 149 9.42 -13.35 -7.11
N ILE A 150 8.43 -13.69 -6.28
CA ILE A 150 7.08 -14.00 -6.72
C ILE A 150 6.21 -12.81 -6.35
N ILE A 151 5.86 -11.99 -7.34
CA ILE A 151 5.26 -10.67 -7.13
C ILE A 151 4.04 -10.73 -6.21
N HIS A 152 3.05 -11.60 -6.45
CA HIS A 152 1.85 -11.66 -5.59
C HIS A 152 2.14 -12.02 -4.13
N ILE A 153 3.18 -12.81 -3.87
CA ILE A 153 3.61 -13.17 -2.51
C ILE A 153 4.34 -11.99 -1.86
N ASP A 154 5.21 -11.32 -2.62
CA ASP A 154 6.00 -10.22 -2.11
C ASP A 154 5.15 -8.98 -1.86
N LEU A 155 4.14 -8.70 -2.70
CA LEU A 155 3.13 -7.68 -2.47
C LEU A 155 2.31 -7.95 -1.20
N GLY A 156 1.92 -9.21 -0.97
CA GLY A 156 1.19 -9.60 0.25
C GLY A 156 2.04 -9.44 1.53
N LYS A 157 3.35 -9.64 1.44
CA LYS A 157 4.29 -9.39 2.55
C LYS A 157 4.51 -7.90 2.77
N TRP A 158 4.76 -7.16 1.70
CA TRP A 158 5.07 -5.73 1.70
C TRP A 158 3.91 -4.89 2.22
N ALA A 159 2.68 -5.16 1.79
CA ALA A 159 1.53 -4.34 2.13
C ALA A 159 1.01 -4.61 3.55
N ASP A 160 0.69 -3.54 4.29
CA ASP A 160 0.03 -3.59 5.59
C ASP A 160 -1.49 -3.59 5.44
N ILE A 161 -1.98 -2.87 4.42
CA ILE A 161 -3.40 -2.75 4.08
C ILE A 161 -3.58 -3.06 2.60
N PHE A 162 -4.61 -3.83 2.27
CA PHE A 162 -5.03 -4.04 0.88
C PHE A 162 -6.43 -3.46 0.65
N VAL A 163 -6.58 -2.53 -0.29
CA VAL A 163 -7.89 -2.00 -0.71
C VAL A 163 -8.18 -2.38 -2.15
N ILE A 164 -9.35 -2.93 -2.43
CA ILE A 164 -9.80 -3.21 -3.80
C ILE A 164 -10.89 -2.19 -4.15
N ALA A 165 -10.53 -1.19 -4.94
CA ALA A 165 -11.38 -0.06 -5.28
C ALA A 165 -11.10 0.44 -6.72
N PRO A 166 -12.00 0.18 -7.68
CA PRO A 166 -13.25 -0.58 -7.54
C PRO A 166 -13.06 -2.10 -7.50
N LEU A 167 -14.06 -2.80 -6.92
CA LEU A 167 -14.28 -4.24 -7.03
C LEU A 167 -15.51 -4.52 -7.91
N ASP A 168 -15.29 -5.11 -9.08
CA ASP A 168 -16.34 -5.56 -9.99
C ASP A 168 -16.95 -6.89 -9.54
N ALA A 169 -18.13 -7.21 -10.06
CA ALA A 169 -18.86 -8.43 -9.69
C ALA A 169 -18.09 -9.70 -10.05
N ASN A 170 -17.32 -9.67 -11.14
CA ASN A 170 -16.54 -10.81 -11.61
C ASN A 170 -15.42 -11.17 -10.62
N THR A 171 -14.63 -10.18 -10.20
CA THR A 171 -13.55 -10.36 -9.24
C THR A 171 -14.10 -10.65 -7.86
N LEU A 172 -15.24 -10.05 -7.47
CA LEU A 172 -15.96 -10.42 -6.25
C LEU A 172 -16.30 -11.92 -6.25
N ALA A 173 -16.88 -12.41 -7.35
CA ALA A 173 -17.20 -13.82 -7.51
C ALA A 173 -15.95 -14.71 -7.48
N LYS A 174 -14.86 -14.30 -8.12
CA LYS A 174 -13.59 -15.04 -8.09
C LYS A 174 -13.02 -15.15 -6.69
N ILE A 175 -12.92 -14.03 -5.97
CA ILE A 175 -12.38 -14.00 -4.61
C ILE A 175 -13.24 -14.85 -3.67
N ALA A 176 -14.57 -14.70 -3.72
CA ALA A 176 -15.50 -15.45 -2.87
C ALA A 176 -15.41 -16.98 -3.10
N ASN A 177 -15.12 -17.41 -4.33
CA ASN A 177 -14.98 -18.83 -4.69
C ASN A 177 -13.52 -19.33 -4.66
N GLY A 178 -12.55 -18.48 -4.32
CA GLY A 178 -11.13 -18.85 -4.25
C GLY A 178 -10.44 -19.03 -5.60
N ILE A 179 -10.98 -18.46 -6.69
CA ILE A 179 -10.33 -18.43 -7.99
C ILE A 179 -9.18 -17.40 -7.95
N CYS A 180 -7.98 -17.82 -8.36
CA CYS A 180 -6.77 -17.01 -8.42
C CYS A 180 -6.08 -17.17 -9.78
N ASP A 181 -6.61 -16.47 -10.79
CA ASP A 181 -6.19 -16.59 -12.19
C ASP A 181 -5.49 -15.34 -12.75
N ASN A 182 -5.30 -14.33 -11.92
CA ASN A 182 -4.60 -13.08 -12.24
C ASN A 182 -3.86 -12.54 -11.02
N LEU A 183 -2.97 -11.55 -11.20
CA LEU A 183 -2.10 -11.04 -10.14
C LEU A 183 -2.90 -10.55 -8.93
N LEU A 184 -4.00 -9.83 -9.17
CA LEU A 184 -4.85 -9.30 -8.10
C LEU A 184 -5.50 -10.42 -7.28
N THR A 185 -6.11 -11.41 -7.93
CA THR A 185 -6.79 -12.52 -7.25
C THR A 185 -5.81 -13.48 -6.59
N CYS A 186 -4.62 -13.70 -7.18
CA CYS A 186 -3.51 -14.40 -6.53
C CYS A 186 -3.05 -13.69 -5.25
N THR A 187 -2.87 -12.37 -5.31
CA THR A 187 -2.48 -11.57 -4.14
C THR A 187 -3.56 -11.59 -3.07
N ALA A 188 -4.83 -11.45 -3.45
CA ALA A 188 -5.96 -11.55 -2.52
C ALA A 188 -6.08 -12.95 -1.88
N ARG A 189 -5.74 -14.01 -2.63
CA ARG A 189 -5.79 -15.39 -2.13
C ARG A 189 -4.64 -15.70 -1.17
N ALA A 190 -3.48 -15.12 -1.40
CA ALA A 190 -2.30 -15.22 -0.55
C ALA A 190 -2.30 -14.23 0.63
N TRP A 191 -3.33 -13.39 0.74
CA TRP A 191 -3.43 -12.36 1.77
C TRP A 191 -3.52 -12.97 3.18
N ASP A 192 -2.78 -12.39 4.13
CA ASP A 192 -2.96 -12.72 5.54
C ASP A 192 -4.24 -12.09 6.05
N VAL A 193 -5.23 -12.90 6.40
CA VAL A 193 -6.54 -12.47 6.92
C VAL A 193 -6.45 -11.64 8.21
N LYS A 194 -5.31 -11.66 8.91
CA LYS A 194 -5.05 -10.76 10.05
C LYS A 194 -4.84 -9.31 9.62
N LYS A 195 -4.33 -9.08 8.41
CA LYS A 195 -4.13 -7.74 7.86
C LYS A 195 -5.46 -7.21 7.28
N PRO A 196 -5.79 -5.93 7.47
CA PRO A 196 -7.03 -5.36 6.98
C PRO A 196 -7.10 -5.39 5.44
N LEU A 197 -8.19 -5.97 4.93
CA LEU A 197 -8.56 -5.87 3.52
C LEU A 197 -9.88 -5.11 3.40
N LEU A 198 -9.88 -4.03 2.63
CA LEU A 198 -11.06 -3.24 2.31
C LEU A 198 -11.48 -3.54 0.88
N PHE A 199 -12.79 -3.61 0.63
CA PHE A 199 -13.31 -3.77 -0.74
C PHE A 199 -14.47 -2.84 -1.01
N CYS A 200 -14.47 -2.24 -2.21
CA CYS A 200 -15.42 -1.23 -2.64
C CYS A 200 -16.16 -1.74 -3.89
N PRO A 201 -17.30 -2.43 -3.73
CA PRO A 201 -18.08 -2.91 -4.87
C PRO A 201 -18.48 -1.77 -5.81
N ALA A 202 -18.42 -2.01 -7.11
CA ALA A 202 -18.79 -1.03 -8.13
C ALA A 202 -19.37 -1.73 -9.37
N MET A 203 -20.70 -1.80 -9.44
CA MET A 203 -21.43 -2.53 -10.48
C MET A 203 -22.81 -1.93 -10.74
N ASN A 204 -23.47 -2.37 -11.82
CA ASN A 204 -24.84 -1.96 -12.09
C ASN A 204 -25.80 -2.42 -10.97
N THR A 205 -26.88 -1.67 -10.72
CA THR A 205 -27.87 -1.96 -9.68
C THR A 205 -28.38 -3.40 -9.73
N ARG A 206 -28.73 -3.92 -10.91
CA ARG A 206 -29.24 -5.29 -11.05
C ARG A 206 -28.20 -6.35 -10.71
N MET A 207 -26.91 -6.04 -10.91
CA MET A 207 -25.81 -6.90 -10.48
C MET A 207 -25.65 -6.84 -8.96
N TYR A 208 -25.78 -5.65 -8.37
CA TYR A 208 -25.63 -5.47 -6.93
C TYR A 208 -26.78 -6.14 -6.15
N GLU A 209 -28.02 -5.99 -6.62
CA GLU A 209 -29.22 -6.61 -6.08
C GLU A 209 -29.32 -8.12 -6.36
N HIS A 210 -28.41 -8.66 -7.19
CA HIS A 210 -28.40 -10.08 -7.49
C HIS A 210 -28.13 -10.90 -6.22
N PRO A 211 -28.87 -11.99 -5.95
CA PRO A 211 -28.71 -12.77 -4.71
C PRO A 211 -27.31 -13.33 -4.50
N LEU A 212 -26.58 -13.65 -5.58
CA LEU A 212 -25.18 -14.08 -5.51
C LEU A 212 -24.27 -12.99 -4.93
N THR A 213 -24.50 -11.72 -5.26
CA THR A 213 -23.66 -10.62 -4.79
C THR A 213 -23.76 -10.50 -3.27
N PHE A 214 -24.97 -10.59 -2.73
CA PHE A 214 -25.18 -10.59 -1.28
C PHE A 214 -24.46 -11.76 -0.59
N GLN A 215 -24.55 -12.97 -1.15
CA GLN A 215 -23.86 -14.15 -0.62
C GLN A 215 -22.34 -13.98 -0.66
N GLN A 216 -21.79 -13.48 -1.77
CA GLN A 216 -20.35 -13.27 -1.95
C GLN A 216 -19.82 -12.20 -0.99
N ILE A 217 -20.53 -11.07 -0.85
CA ILE A 217 -20.17 -10.03 0.12
C ILE A 217 -20.15 -10.62 1.55
N SER A 218 -21.17 -11.40 1.90
CA SER A 218 -21.27 -12.04 3.22
C SER A 218 -20.11 -12.99 3.50
N ILE A 219 -19.66 -13.75 2.47
CA ILE A 219 -18.49 -14.63 2.57
C ILE A 219 -17.23 -13.80 2.88
N LEU A 220 -16.96 -12.74 2.12
CA LEU A 220 -15.79 -11.89 2.34
C LEU A 220 -15.82 -11.24 3.73
N GLN A 221 -16.98 -10.74 4.16
CA GLN A 221 -17.15 -10.17 5.51
C GLN A 221 -16.91 -11.21 6.62
N SER A 222 -17.26 -12.48 6.39
CA SER A 222 -16.99 -13.57 7.35
C SER A 222 -15.50 -13.84 7.56
N TRP A 223 -14.65 -13.47 6.60
CA TRP A 223 -13.19 -13.54 6.73
C TRP A 223 -12.59 -12.33 7.45
N GLY A 224 -13.41 -11.34 7.82
CA GLY A 224 -12.97 -10.09 8.44
C GLY A 224 -12.68 -8.98 7.44
N TYR A 225 -12.97 -9.17 6.15
CA TYR A 225 -12.78 -8.12 5.15
C TYR A 225 -13.85 -7.03 5.32
N LYS A 226 -13.42 -5.77 5.18
CA LYS A 226 -14.25 -4.60 5.43
C LYS A 226 -14.90 -4.12 4.14
N LEU A 227 -16.23 -4.21 4.09
CA LEU A 227 -17.03 -3.63 3.02
C LEU A 227 -17.08 -2.11 3.17
N VAL A 228 -16.71 -1.39 2.11
CA VAL A 228 -17.10 0.02 1.95
C VAL A 228 -18.42 0.05 1.18
N PRO A 229 -19.53 0.55 1.77
CA PRO A 229 -20.85 0.42 1.18
C PRO A 229 -20.97 1.22 -0.14
N VAL A 230 -21.79 0.69 -1.06
CA VAL A 230 -22.12 1.37 -2.31
C VAL A 230 -23.01 2.59 -2.06
N ILE A 231 -23.05 3.50 -3.01
CA ILE A 231 -23.96 4.66 -3.00
C ILE A 231 -25.07 4.49 -4.04
N GLU A 232 -26.20 5.13 -3.77
CA GLU A 232 -27.28 5.29 -4.73
C GLU A 232 -27.01 6.51 -5.61
N LYS A 233 -26.87 6.30 -6.92
CA LYS A 233 -26.71 7.38 -7.92
C LYS A 233 -27.39 6.99 -9.22
N THR A 234 -27.66 7.98 -10.07
CA THR A 234 -27.97 7.73 -11.47
C THR A 234 -26.73 7.15 -12.14
N LEU A 235 -26.80 5.87 -12.49
CA LEU A 235 -25.71 5.13 -13.11
C LEU A 235 -25.53 5.56 -14.57
N MET A 236 -24.39 5.19 -15.16
CA MET A 236 -24.09 5.48 -16.58
C MET A 236 -25.11 4.89 -17.57
N CYS A 237 -25.94 3.92 -17.12
CA CYS A 237 -27.05 3.37 -17.89
C CYS A 237 -28.37 4.17 -17.79
N GLY A 238 -28.40 5.25 -16.99
CA GLY A 238 -29.58 6.11 -16.80
C GLY A 238 -30.54 5.66 -15.68
N GLU A 239 -30.33 4.50 -15.07
CA GLU A 239 -31.13 4.01 -13.93
C GLU A 239 -30.55 4.54 -12.60
N THR A 240 -31.41 5.01 -11.70
CA THR A 240 -31.03 5.34 -10.31
C THR A 240 -31.14 4.10 -9.44
N GLY A 241 -30.07 3.73 -8.74
CA GLY A 241 -30.09 2.62 -7.79
C GLY A 241 -28.76 2.40 -7.08
N ALA A 242 -28.74 1.46 -6.13
CA ALA A 242 -27.57 1.11 -5.34
C ALA A 242 -26.59 0.27 -6.16
N GLY A 243 -25.31 0.63 -6.17
CA GLY A 243 -24.27 -0.13 -6.88
C GLY A 243 -23.08 0.70 -7.34
N ALA A 244 -23.20 2.03 -7.32
CA ALA A 244 -22.08 2.91 -7.58
C ALA A 244 -21.03 2.80 -6.46
N MET A 245 -19.75 2.84 -6.85
CA MET A 245 -18.64 2.86 -5.90
C MET A 245 -18.81 4.03 -4.93
N ALA A 246 -18.45 3.81 -3.66
CA ALA A 246 -18.33 4.85 -2.66
C ALA A 246 -17.54 6.06 -3.17
N GLU A 247 -17.82 7.24 -2.61
CA GLU A 247 -17.01 8.40 -2.92
C GLU A 247 -15.59 8.25 -2.38
N VAL A 248 -14.63 8.86 -3.08
CA VAL A 248 -13.21 8.80 -2.74
C VAL A 248 -12.98 9.23 -1.29
N ALA A 249 -13.62 10.33 -0.86
CA ALA A 249 -13.55 10.80 0.52
C ALA A 249 -13.97 9.74 1.55
N THR A 250 -15.02 8.97 1.28
CA THR A 250 -15.48 7.88 2.15
C THR A 250 -14.46 6.74 2.18
N ILE A 251 -13.92 6.34 1.03
CA ILE A 251 -12.88 5.29 0.97
C ILE A 251 -11.66 5.70 1.79
N VAL A 252 -11.24 6.96 1.64
CA VAL A 252 -10.13 7.54 2.40
C VAL A 252 -10.43 7.49 3.90
N GLU A 253 -11.62 7.90 4.35
CA GLU A 253 -12.03 7.86 5.77
C GLU A 253 -11.96 6.44 6.39
N TYR A 254 -12.44 5.43 5.65
CA TYR A 254 -12.32 4.03 6.07
C TYR A 254 -10.86 3.59 6.17
N LEU A 255 -10.00 4.01 5.23
CA LEU A 255 -8.57 3.77 5.31
C LEU A 255 -7.94 4.46 6.53
N LYS A 256 -8.31 5.70 6.85
CA LYS A 256 -7.81 6.41 8.06
C LYS A 256 -8.07 5.60 9.32
N THR A 257 -9.30 5.11 9.44
CA THR A 257 -9.74 4.31 10.59
C THR A 257 -8.97 2.98 10.67
N CYS A 258 -8.63 2.37 9.53
CA CYS A 258 -7.82 1.15 9.52
C CYS A 258 -6.36 1.44 9.88
N ILE A 259 -5.80 2.52 9.37
CA ILE A 259 -4.42 2.96 9.66
C ILE A 259 -4.26 3.29 11.15
N SER A 260 -5.23 3.95 11.78
CA SER A 260 -5.16 4.25 13.21
C SER A 260 -5.12 2.97 14.05
N THR A 261 -5.95 1.98 13.73
CA THR A 261 -5.96 0.69 14.46
C THR A 261 -4.69 -0.14 14.28
N LEU A 262 -3.92 0.05 13.20
CA LEU A 262 -2.64 -0.63 13.02
C LEU A 262 -1.52 -0.05 13.91
N ASN A 263 -1.66 1.21 14.32
CA ASN A 263 -0.67 1.90 15.14
C ASN A 263 -0.94 1.78 16.66
N GLU A 264 -2.05 1.13 17.05
CA GLU A 264 -2.42 0.81 18.44
C GLU A 264 -1.92 -0.59 18.84
#